data_AF-A0A0Q6G183-F1
#
_entry.id   AF-A0A0Q6G183-F1
#
_cell.length_a   1.000
_cell.length_b   1.000
_cell.length_c   1.000
_cell.angle_alpha   90.00
_cell.angle_beta   90.00
_cell.angle_gamma   90.00
#
_symmetry.space_group_name_H-M   'P 1'
#
loop_
_entity.id
_entity.type
_entity.pdbx_description
1 polymer ?
#
loop_
_entity_poly.entity_id
_entity_poly.type
_entity_poly.pdbx_seq_one_letter_code
_entity_poly.pdbx_strand_id
1 'polypeptide(L)'
;MTLQTRFSFTLPRGYVDDHGTLHREGVMRLATARDELEPLRDPSVDGPDDPRLTVVVLARVIESLGSLELVTTHEVENLFAADLAFLQDFYGVINFGSQEEYEELLALQRDALAPIRQAPATPTAASTVEAAPAAPAAAAADEQGVPAPVQHQPAVSASVTYARRTAVEEIPQDVR
;
A
#
# COMPACT_ATOMS: atom_id res chain seq x y z
N MET A 1 32.34 19.14 -4.91
CA MET A 1 31.47 17.94 -4.93
C MET A 1 30.31 18.23 -5.86
N THR A 2 29.96 17.31 -6.74
CA THR A 2 28.78 17.42 -7.60
C THR A 2 27.56 16.95 -6.82
N LEU A 3 26.47 17.71 -6.87
CA LEU A 3 25.20 17.33 -6.24
C LEU A 3 24.62 16.11 -6.96
N GLN A 4 24.32 15.04 -6.23
CA GLN A 4 23.56 13.91 -6.77
C GLN A 4 22.08 14.28 -6.81
N THR A 5 21.48 14.23 -7.99
CA THR A 5 20.07 14.62 -8.20
C THR A 5 19.20 13.47 -8.68
N ARG A 6 19.79 12.28 -8.86
CA ARG A 6 19.13 11.06 -9.35
C ARG A 6 19.44 9.89 -8.45
N PHE A 7 18.42 9.10 -8.18
CA PHE A 7 18.46 7.98 -7.25
C PHE A 7 17.76 6.77 -7.88
N SER A 8 18.46 5.65 -7.92
CA SER A 8 17.91 4.40 -8.41
C SER A 8 17.06 3.74 -7.33
N PHE A 9 15.98 3.08 -7.74
CA PHE A 9 15.15 2.27 -6.86
C PHE A 9 14.78 0.95 -7.54
N THR A 10 14.28 0.02 -6.74
CA THR A 10 13.69 -1.24 -7.20
C THR A 10 12.39 -1.47 -6.47
N LEU A 11 11.31 -1.64 -7.23
CA LEU A 11 10.00 -1.94 -6.70
C LEU A 11 9.97 -3.33 -6.03
N PRO A 12 9.46 -3.44 -4.79
CA PRO A 12 9.28 -4.72 -4.09
C PRO A 12 8.58 -5.79 -4.93
N ARG A 13 7.45 -5.47 -5.59
CA ARG A 13 6.73 -6.39 -6.49
C ARG A 13 7.02 -6.06 -7.96
N GLY A 14 6.86 -4.79 -8.33
CA GLY A 14 7.01 -4.33 -9.70
C GLY A 14 5.70 -3.99 -10.37
N TYR A 15 5.80 -3.23 -11.44
CA TYR A 15 4.70 -2.88 -12.34
C TYR A 15 4.61 -3.90 -13.47
N VAL A 16 3.42 -4.38 -13.80
CA VAL A 16 3.19 -5.22 -14.97
C VAL A 16 2.46 -4.40 -16.01
N ASP A 17 3.07 -4.21 -17.18
CA ASP A 17 2.43 -3.47 -18.27
C ASP A 17 1.38 -4.28 -19.03
N ASP A 18 0.69 -3.64 -19.96
CA ASP A 18 -0.35 -4.26 -20.80
C ASP A 18 0.17 -5.43 -21.66
N HIS A 19 1.49 -5.52 -21.87
CA HIS A 19 2.15 -6.60 -22.60
C HIS A 19 2.59 -7.76 -21.68
N GLY A 20 2.35 -7.65 -20.38
CA GLY A 20 2.77 -8.62 -19.37
C GLY A 20 4.25 -8.51 -18.98
N THR A 21 4.94 -7.43 -19.35
CA THR A 21 6.33 -7.19 -18.98
C THR A 21 6.41 -6.68 -17.55
N LEU A 22 7.27 -7.28 -16.74
CA LEU A 22 7.51 -6.86 -15.36
C LEU A 22 8.62 -5.82 -15.28
N HIS A 23 8.27 -4.62 -14.83
CA HIS A 23 9.19 -3.50 -14.60
C HIS A 23 9.41 -3.31 -13.09
N ARG A 24 10.67 -3.31 -12.66
CA ARG A 24 11.02 -3.17 -11.22
C ARG A 24 12.03 -2.09 -10.94
N GLU A 25 13.07 -2.01 -11.77
CA GLU A 25 14.16 -1.06 -11.59
C GLU A 25 13.75 0.28 -12.17
N GLY A 26 13.99 1.37 -11.45
CA GLY A 26 13.64 2.71 -11.91
C GLY A 26 14.59 3.77 -11.38
N VAL A 27 14.45 4.97 -11.91
CA VAL A 27 15.22 6.15 -11.51
C VAL A 27 14.26 7.26 -11.14
N MET A 28 14.46 7.87 -9.98
CA MET A 28 13.76 9.06 -9.54
C MET A 28 14.75 10.21 -9.40
N ARG A 29 14.34 11.41 -9.84
CA ARG A 29 15.08 12.64 -9.59
C ARG A 29 14.56 13.37 -8.36
N LEU A 30 15.37 14.26 -7.80
CA LEU A 30 14.88 15.23 -6.82
C LEU A 30 13.71 16.02 -7.40
N ALA A 31 12.69 16.22 -6.56
CA ALA A 31 11.56 17.06 -6.89
C ALA A 31 12.00 18.51 -6.94
N THR A 32 11.43 19.27 -7.86
CA THR A 32 11.54 20.72 -7.87
C THR A 32 10.30 21.32 -7.22
N ALA A 33 10.37 22.56 -6.77
CA ALA A 33 9.19 23.28 -6.29
C ALA A 33 8.04 23.32 -7.32
N ARG A 34 8.36 23.24 -8.62
CA ARG A 34 7.35 23.15 -9.68
C ARG A 34 6.61 21.82 -9.68
N ASP A 35 7.29 20.72 -9.36
CA ASP A 35 6.66 19.40 -9.30
C ASP A 35 5.62 19.32 -8.18
N GLU A 36 5.86 20.03 -7.07
CA GLU A 36 4.94 20.10 -5.93
C GLU A 36 3.78 21.08 -6.15
N LEU A 37 4.05 22.25 -6.75
CA LEU A 37 3.07 23.33 -6.81
C LEU A 37 2.20 23.31 -8.07
N GLU A 38 2.69 22.77 -9.19
CA GLU A 38 1.91 22.72 -10.43
C GLU A 38 0.63 21.86 -10.29
N PRO A 39 0.66 20.65 -9.69
CA PRO A 39 -0.53 19.81 -9.58
C PRO A 39 -1.65 20.43 -8.74
N LEU A 40 -1.32 21.26 -7.75
CA LEU A 40 -2.28 22.00 -6.92
C LEU A 40 -3.09 23.05 -7.70
N ARG A 41 -2.69 23.36 -8.94
CA ARG A 41 -3.42 24.26 -9.84
C ARG A 41 -4.46 23.52 -10.68
N ASP A 42 -4.40 22.18 -10.70
CA ASP A 42 -5.35 21.36 -11.44
C ASP A 42 -6.70 21.31 -10.70
N PRO A 43 -7.83 21.61 -11.37
CA PRO A 43 -9.16 21.54 -10.75
C PRO A 43 -9.57 20.15 -10.24
N SER A 44 -8.87 19.10 -10.67
CA SER A 44 -9.12 17.71 -10.24
C SER A 44 -8.40 17.32 -8.94
N VAL A 45 -7.60 18.22 -8.37
CA VAL A 45 -6.93 18.03 -7.08
C VAL A 45 -7.59 18.94 -6.05
N ASP A 46 -8.24 18.35 -5.05
CA ASP A 46 -9.04 19.09 -4.07
C ASP A 46 -8.18 19.93 -3.11
N GLY A 47 -6.88 19.65 -3.01
CA GLY A 47 -5.93 20.40 -2.20
C GLY A 47 -4.63 19.65 -1.88
N PRO A 48 -3.82 20.15 -0.93
CA PRO A 48 -2.55 19.53 -0.54
C PRO A 48 -2.68 18.16 0.13
N ASP A 49 -3.85 17.82 0.65
CA ASP A 49 -4.11 16.54 1.34
C ASP A 49 -4.75 15.49 0.41
N ASP A 50 -4.96 15.80 -0.87
CA ASP A 50 -5.58 14.88 -1.83
C ASP A 50 -4.60 13.75 -2.23
N PRO A 51 -4.96 12.46 -2.08
CA PRO A 51 -4.12 11.34 -2.52
C PRO A 51 -3.70 11.39 -3.99
N ARG A 52 -4.49 12.03 -4.87
CA ARG A 52 -4.15 12.21 -6.30
C ARG A 52 -2.93 13.10 -6.48
N LEU A 53 -2.69 14.06 -5.58
CA LEU A 53 -1.50 14.91 -5.62
C LEU A 53 -0.23 14.07 -5.61
N THR A 54 -0.14 13.13 -4.69
CA THR A 54 1.01 12.22 -4.55
C THR A 54 1.28 11.44 -5.83
N VAL A 55 0.23 10.91 -6.47
CA VAL A 55 0.34 10.18 -7.74
C VAL A 55 0.91 11.07 -8.84
N VAL A 56 0.40 12.30 -8.96
CA VAL A 56 0.86 13.25 -9.98
C VAL A 56 2.31 13.65 -9.73
N VAL A 57 2.70 13.91 -8.48
CA VAL A 57 4.09 14.23 -8.13
C VAL A 57 5.01 13.08 -8.51
N LEU A 58 4.68 11.85 -8.10
CA LEU A 58 5.48 10.66 -8.40
C LEU A 58 5.67 10.46 -9.92
N ALA A 59 4.60 10.60 -10.71
CA ALA A 59 4.68 10.50 -12.17
C ALA A 59 5.63 11.54 -12.80
N ARG A 60 5.81 12.71 -12.18
CA ARG A 60 6.70 13.76 -12.69
C ARG A 60 8.17 13.57 -12.33
N VAL A 61 8.44 12.90 -11.22
CA VAL A 61 9.80 12.75 -10.68
C VAL A 61 10.43 11.40 -11.02
N ILE A 62 9.64 10.40 -11.37
CA ILE A 62 10.16 9.12 -11.88
C ILE A 62 10.57 9.33 -13.34
N GLU A 63 11.88 9.28 -13.61
CA GLU A 63 12.43 9.43 -14.95
C GLU A 63 12.33 8.14 -15.77
N SER A 64 12.38 6.97 -15.13
CA SER A 64 12.20 5.69 -15.81
C SER A 64 11.74 4.57 -14.88
N LEU A 65 11.08 3.56 -15.46
CA LEU A 65 10.71 2.31 -14.79
C LEU A 65 10.82 1.14 -15.78
N GLY A 66 11.84 0.30 -15.61
CA GLY A 66 12.16 -0.79 -16.51
C GLY A 66 12.47 -0.27 -17.91
N SER A 67 11.69 -0.68 -18.90
CA SER A 67 11.81 -0.17 -20.28
C SER A 67 10.94 1.08 -20.54
N LEU A 68 10.23 1.59 -19.53
CA LEU A 68 9.41 2.79 -19.66
C LEU A 68 10.28 4.03 -19.44
N GLU A 69 10.49 4.81 -20.50
CA GLU A 69 11.23 6.10 -20.45
C GLU A 69 10.33 7.28 -20.03
N LEU A 70 9.02 7.05 -19.96
CA LEU A 70 8.05 8.02 -19.48
C LEU A 70 7.08 7.29 -18.57
N VAL A 71 7.05 7.69 -17.30
CA VAL A 71 6.08 7.20 -16.32
C VAL A 71 4.98 8.24 -16.21
N THR A 72 3.73 7.84 -16.44
CA THR A 72 2.57 8.71 -16.31
C THR A 72 1.79 8.36 -15.05
N THR A 73 0.75 9.14 -14.75
CA THR A 73 -0.16 8.83 -13.64
C THR A 73 -0.80 7.45 -13.81
N HIS A 74 -1.01 7.00 -15.05
CA HIS A 74 -1.59 5.69 -15.33
C HIS A 74 -0.73 4.55 -14.77
N GLU A 75 0.58 4.58 -15.00
CA GLU A 75 1.48 3.54 -14.46
C GLU A 75 1.51 3.58 -12.94
N VAL A 76 1.56 4.78 -12.34
CA VAL A 76 1.61 4.96 -10.88
C VAL A 76 0.31 4.50 -10.21
N GLU A 77 -0.86 4.79 -10.79
CA GLU A 77 -2.17 4.33 -10.30
C GLU A 77 -2.33 2.81 -10.38
N ASN A 78 -1.64 2.15 -11.33
CA ASN A 78 -1.69 0.71 -11.52
C ASN A 78 -0.59 -0.07 -10.77
N LEU A 79 0.20 0.61 -9.92
CA LEU A 79 1.14 -0.06 -9.03
C LEU A 79 0.40 -0.87 -7.95
N PHE A 80 1.04 -1.94 -7.48
CA PHE A 80 0.59 -2.59 -6.25
C PHE A 80 0.70 -1.60 -5.08
N ALA A 81 -0.22 -1.69 -4.12
CA ALA A 81 -0.24 -0.80 -2.95
C ALA A 81 1.11 -0.79 -2.18
N ALA A 82 1.80 -1.94 -2.12
CA ALA A 82 3.12 -2.03 -1.50
C ALA A 82 4.20 -1.24 -2.26
N ASP A 83 4.14 -1.22 -3.59
CA ASP A 83 5.08 -0.48 -4.44
C ASP A 83 4.77 1.02 -4.40
N LEU A 84 3.50 1.40 -4.41
CA LEU A 84 3.09 2.80 -4.24
C LEU A 84 3.52 3.35 -2.87
N ALA A 85 3.36 2.57 -1.80
CA ALA A 85 3.85 2.95 -0.46
C ALA A 85 5.37 3.12 -0.45
N PHE A 86 6.10 2.15 -1.05
CA PHE A 86 7.54 2.23 -1.17
C PHE A 86 8.00 3.51 -1.90
N LEU A 87 7.35 3.87 -3.02
CA LEU A 87 7.70 5.08 -3.77
C LEU A 87 7.41 6.37 -3.00
N GLN A 88 6.34 6.40 -2.19
CA GLN A 88 6.05 7.52 -1.29
C GLN A 88 7.15 7.72 -0.24
N ASP A 89 7.57 6.63 0.40
CA ASP A 89 8.65 6.65 1.38
C ASP A 89 9.98 7.07 0.72
N PHE A 90 10.31 6.47 -0.44
CA PHE A 90 11.50 6.80 -1.20
C PHE A 90 11.54 8.29 -1.59
N TYR A 91 10.43 8.80 -2.11
CA TYR A 91 10.27 10.21 -2.46
C TYR A 91 10.50 11.12 -1.25
N GLY A 92 9.90 10.78 -0.10
CA GLY A 92 10.05 11.55 1.13
C GLY A 92 11.51 11.61 1.59
N VAL A 93 12.18 10.46 1.60
CA VAL A 93 13.56 10.34 2.07
C VAL A 93 14.54 11.08 1.16
N ILE A 94 14.45 10.98 -0.17
CA ILE A 94 15.41 11.65 -1.05
C ILE A 94 15.24 13.19 -1.06
N ASN A 95 14.04 13.70 -0.81
CA ASN A 95 13.75 15.14 -0.87
C ASN A 95 13.84 15.85 0.47
N PHE A 96 13.50 15.17 1.58
CA PHE A 96 13.38 15.77 2.90
C PHE A 96 14.16 15.03 4.00
N GLY A 97 14.64 13.82 3.69
CA GLY A 97 15.37 12.99 4.64
C GLY A 97 16.86 13.33 4.73
N SER A 98 17.48 12.68 5.69
CA SER A 98 18.92 12.62 5.93
C SER A 98 19.57 11.47 5.17
N GLN A 99 20.90 11.46 5.12
CA GLN A 99 21.64 10.36 4.53
C GLN A 99 21.45 9.04 5.29
N GLU A 100 21.29 9.09 6.61
CA GLU A 100 21.04 7.91 7.45
C GLU A 100 19.70 7.26 7.09
N GLU A 101 18.63 8.04 6.96
CA GLU A 101 17.31 7.56 6.55
C GLU A 101 17.33 6.95 5.13
N TYR A 102 18.13 7.51 4.22
CA TYR A 102 18.34 6.94 2.89
C TYR A 102 19.04 5.57 2.95
N GLU A 103 20.07 5.44 3.77
CA GLU A 103 20.79 4.18 3.97
C GLU A 103 19.90 3.10 4.62
N GLU A 104 19.08 3.49 5.59
CA GLU A 104 18.08 2.62 6.21
C GLU A 104 17.03 2.16 5.21
N LEU A 105 16.50 3.06 4.39
CA LEU A 105 15.52 2.73 3.36
C LEU A 105 16.09 1.74 2.33
N LEU A 106 17.35 1.92 1.91
CA LEU A 106 18.06 0.95 1.05
C LEU A 106 18.28 -0.40 1.74
N ALA A 107 18.46 -0.43 3.06
CA ALA A 107 18.53 -1.69 3.81
C ALA A 107 17.17 -2.40 3.84
N LEU A 108 16.09 -1.68 4.13
CA LEU A 108 14.73 -2.22 4.10
C LEU A 108 14.33 -2.71 2.71
N GLN A 109 14.75 -2.02 1.66
CA GLN A 109 14.53 -2.46 0.28
C GLN A 109 15.19 -3.81 0.00
N ARG A 110 16.43 -4.05 0.47
CA ARG A 110 17.10 -5.34 0.31
C ARG A 110 16.31 -6.48 0.96
N ASP A 111 15.73 -6.23 2.12
CA ASP A 111 14.92 -7.22 2.84
C ASP A 111 13.54 -7.42 2.18
N ALA A 112 12.90 -6.34 1.71
CA ALA A 112 11.59 -6.39 1.05
C ALA A 112 11.62 -7.10 -0.32
N LEU A 113 12.77 -7.07 -1.00
CA LEU A 113 12.99 -7.82 -2.24
C LEU A 113 13.13 -9.33 -2.01
N ALA A 114 13.29 -9.78 -0.76
CA ALA A 114 13.29 -11.20 -0.46
C ALA A 114 11.91 -11.81 -0.78
N PRO A 115 11.85 -12.98 -1.43
CA PRO A 115 10.57 -13.60 -1.77
C PRO A 115 9.75 -13.86 -0.50
N ILE A 116 8.46 -13.50 -0.53
CA ILE A 116 7.52 -13.96 0.49
C ILE A 116 7.53 -15.48 0.41
N ARG A 117 8.14 -16.13 1.40
CA ARG A 117 7.96 -17.56 1.59
C ARG A 117 6.52 -17.75 2.06
N GLN A 118 5.69 -18.39 1.23
CA GLN A 118 4.49 -19.00 1.77
C GLN A 118 4.95 -20.04 2.80
N ALA A 119 4.55 -19.88 4.05
CA ALA A 119 4.66 -20.98 5.00
C ALA A 119 3.90 -22.18 4.40
N PRO A 120 4.45 -23.40 4.44
CA PRO A 120 3.73 -24.57 3.97
C PRO A 120 2.40 -24.61 4.73
N ALA A 121 1.29 -24.66 3.98
CA ALA A 121 -0.02 -24.87 4.57
C ALA A 121 0.07 -26.19 5.35
N THR A 122 0.03 -26.11 6.67
CA THR A 122 -0.16 -27.29 7.52
C THR A 122 -1.49 -27.90 7.07
N PRO A 123 -1.51 -29.16 6.58
CA PRO A 123 -2.79 -29.80 6.31
C PRO A 123 -3.53 -29.88 7.65
N THR A 124 -4.69 -29.21 7.73
CA THR A 124 -5.63 -29.36 8.83
C THR A 124 -5.91 -30.84 9.01
N ALA A 125 -5.33 -31.44 10.05
CA ALA A 125 -5.66 -32.79 10.46
C ALA A 125 -7.15 -32.79 10.82
N ALA A 126 -7.90 -33.61 10.09
CA ALA A 126 -9.32 -33.83 10.32
C ALA A 126 -9.54 -34.28 11.78
N SER A 127 -10.33 -33.52 12.53
CA SER A 127 -10.90 -34.02 13.79
C SER A 127 -11.86 -35.15 13.45
N THR A 128 -11.44 -36.37 13.76
CA THR A 128 -12.29 -37.56 13.79
C THR A 128 -13.39 -37.34 14.83
N VAL A 129 -14.64 -37.29 14.38
CA VAL A 129 -15.80 -37.25 15.27
C VAL A 129 -15.98 -38.65 15.85
N GLU A 130 -15.73 -38.80 17.15
CA GLU A 130 -15.97 -40.03 17.90
C GLU A 130 -17.48 -40.22 18.08
N ALA A 131 -18.00 -41.35 17.61
CA ALA A 131 -19.42 -41.69 17.60
C ALA A 131 -19.69 -42.89 18.52
N ALA A 132 -20.67 -42.77 19.44
CA ALA A 132 -21.64 -43.80 19.89
C ALA A 132 -22.28 -43.44 21.27
N PRO A 133 -23.45 -44.00 21.67
CA PRO A 133 -24.66 -44.36 20.91
C PRO A 133 -26.03 -43.94 21.54
N ALA A 134 -27.10 -44.19 20.78
CA ALA A 134 -28.57 -44.12 20.99
C ALA A 134 -29.13 -44.69 22.34
N ALA A 135 -30.34 -44.46 22.91
CA ALA A 135 -31.63 -43.72 22.72
C ALA A 135 -32.51 -44.01 24.01
N PRO A 136 -33.87 -43.81 24.14
CA PRO A 136 -34.91 -43.14 23.32
C PRO A 136 -36.02 -42.29 24.05
N ALA A 137 -36.91 -41.68 23.23
CA ALA A 137 -38.35 -41.32 23.42
C ALA A 137 -38.73 -40.07 24.27
N ALA A 138 -39.73 -39.21 23.96
CA ALA A 138 -40.93 -39.26 23.09
C ALA A 138 -41.53 -37.86 22.78
N ALA A 139 -42.34 -37.77 21.68
CA ALA A 139 -43.56 -36.95 21.44
C ALA A 139 -43.50 -35.40 21.55
N ALA A 140 -44.15 -34.55 20.75
CA ALA A 140 -45.08 -34.62 19.62
C ALA A 140 -45.27 -33.18 19.03
N ALA A 141 -45.64 -33.07 17.74
CA ALA A 141 -46.45 -32.03 17.04
C ALA A 141 -45.99 -30.53 17.14
N ASP A 142 -46.15 -29.61 16.18
CA ASP A 142 -46.88 -29.54 14.91
C ASP A 142 -46.42 -28.25 14.14
N GLU A 143 -46.86 -28.10 12.89
CA GLU A 143 -47.06 -26.84 12.13
C GLU A 143 -45.87 -26.03 11.52
N GLN A 144 -45.64 -26.32 10.23
CA GLN A 144 -45.72 -25.42 9.06
C GLN A 144 -45.39 -23.93 9.21
N GLY A 145 -44.33 -23.50 8.50
CA GLY A 145 -44.12 -22.10 8.11
C GLY A 145 -42.76 -21.85 7.45
N VAL A 146 -42.75 -21.76 6.11
CA VAL A 146 -41.61 -21.25 5.31
C VAL A 146 -42.06 -19.87 4.81
N PRO A 147 -41.27 -18.78 4.96
CA PRO A 147 -40.23 -18.51 3.96
C PRO A 147 -38.95 -17.75 4.38
N ALA A 148 -37.97 -17.89 3.46
CA ALA A 148 -36.87 -16.98 3.07
C ALA A 148 -35.53 -17.00 3.85
N PRO A 149 -34.38 -17.05 3.13
CA PRO A 149 -33.06 -17.12 3.74
C PRO A 149 -32.51 -15.71 3.99
N VAL A 150 -32.20 -15.38 5.24
CA VAL A 150 -31.39 -14.19 5.56
C VAL A 150 -29.93 -14.63 5.60
N GLN A 151 -29.16 -14.22 4.60
CA GLN A 151 -27.72 -14.41 4.54
C GLN A 151 -27.06 -13.59 5.67
N HIS A 152 -26.58 -14.25 6.71
CA HIS A 152 -25.64 -13.66 7.65
C HIS A 152 -24.24 -13.66 7.00
N GLN A 153 -23.84 -12.54 6.42
CA GLN A 153 -22.41 -12.26 6.20
C GLN A 153 -21.80 -11.87 7.55
N PRO A 154 -20.71 -12.50 8.01
CA PRO A 154 -19.92 -11.92 9.08
C PRO A 154 -19.24 -10.66 8.54
N ALA A 155 -19.53 -9.52 9.16
CA ALA A 155 -18.80 -8.28 8.93
C ALA A 155 -17.34 -8.48 9.37
N VAL A 156 -16.44 -8.60 8.40
CA VAL A 156 -15.00 -8.51 8.65
C VAL A 156 -14.63 -7.03 8.79
N SER A 157 -14.76 -6.50 10.00
CA SER A 157 -14.10 -5.25 10.38
C SER A 157 -12.61 -5.50 10.50
N ALA A 158 -11.90 -5.37 9.38
CA ALA A 158 -10.45 -5.27 9.39
C ALA A 158 -10.08 -3.80 9.68
N SER A 159 -9.97 -3.46 10.95
CA SER A 159 -9.35 -2.21 11.39
C SER A 159 -7.85 -2.31 11.10
N VAL A 160 -7.41 -1.79 9.95
CA VAL A 160 -5.99 -1.58 9.66
C VAL A 160 -5.57 -0.33 10.41
N THR A 161 -4.94 -0.52 11.56
CA THR A 161 -4.39 0.56 12.36
C THR A 161 -3.13 1.08 11.68
N TYR A 162 -3.25 2.18 10.92
CA TYR A 162 -2.09 2.96 10.54
C TYR A 162 -1.47 3.55 11.82
N ALA A 163 -0.16 3.35 11.97
CA ALA A 163 0.61 3.87 13.09
C ALA A 163 0.37 5.40 13.20
N ARG A 164 -0.23 5.79 14.33
CA ARG A 164 -0.62 7.15 14.67
C ARG A 164 0.62 8.05 14.67
N ARG A 165 0.75 8.95 13.68
CA ARG A 165 1.74 10.04 13.72
C ARG A 165 1.40 10.97 14.89
N THR A 166 2.38 11.17 15.76
CA THR A 166 2.27 11.95 17.00
C THR A 166 1.95 13.41 16.65
N ALA A 167 0.92 13.97 17.31
CA ALA A 167 0.52 15.35 17.16
C ALA A 167 1.62 16.30 17.66
N VAL A 168 1.97 17.31 16.87
CA VAL A 168 2.82 18.43 17.28
C VAL A 168 2.00 19.35 18.19
N GLU A 169 2.52 19.62 19.39
CA GLU A 169 1.95 20.56 20.35
C GLU A 169 2.18 22.00 19.88
N GLU A 170 1.10 22.76 19.74
CA GLU A 170 1.11 24.16 19.33
C GLU A 170 1.50 25.06 20.53
N ILE A 171 2.57 25.85 20.38
CA ILE A 171 3.03 26.80 21.40
C ILE A 171 2.13 28.05 21.34
N PRO A 172 1.43 28.43 22.43
CA PRO A 172 0.61 29.63 22.43
C PRO A 172 1.49 30.89 22.37
N GLN A 173 1.20 31.79 21.42
CA GLN A 173 1.83 33.10 21.34
C GLN A 173 1.13 34.06 22.31
N ASP A 174 1.82 34.45 23.38
CA ASP A 174 1.40 35.51 24.29
C ASP A 174 1.36 36.86 23.54
N VAL A 175 0.16 37.43 23.48
CA VAL A 175 -0.12 38.77 22.97
C VAL A 175 0.28 39.80 24.03
N ARG A 176 1.10 40.77 23.65
CA ARG A 176 1.42 41.97 24.45
C ARG A 176 0.31 43.02 24.38
#